data_AF-A0A642LA97-F1
#
_entry.id   AF-A0A642LA97-F1
#
_cell.length_a   1.000
_cell.length_b   1.000
_cell.length_c   1.000
_cell.angle_alpha   90.00
_cell.angle_beta   90.00
_cell.angle_gamma   90.00
#
_symmetry.space_group_name_H-M   'P 1'
#
loop_
_entity.id
_entity.type
_entity.pdbx_description
1 polymer ?
#
loop_
_entity_poly.entity_id
_entity_poly.type
_entity_poly.pdbx_seq_one_letter_code
_entity_poly.pdbx_strand_id
1 'polypeptide(L)'
;RKRLDRYFEREYNNVRVFGNDDVASVVLRHRLIIFRIAMTLTGIRKGETKSTAEEIEILDDDFDIAFHIGTRCLSHSLLVSTSLKHSDTNQRHKLPDAQVDLFDVMPDEFKTSDIIDEAGVRGISRSSVFRMLKKAQEYGLVLLVSIGYYRKTEKGKNVKK
;
A
#
# COMPACT_ATOMS: atom_id res chain seq x y z
N ARG A 1 -17.68 -4.52 -4.58
CA ARG A 1 -17.35 -4.37 -3.13
C ARG A 1 -16.17 -5.24 -2.67
N LYS A 2 -16.22 -6.59 -2.72
CA LYS A 2 -15.10 -7.47 -2.30
C LYS A 2 -13.73 -7.14 -2.95
N ARG A 3 -13.71 -6.65 -4.19
CA ARG A 3 -12.47 -6.19 -4.88
C ARG A 3 -11.86 -4.95 -4.21
N LEU A 4 -12.70 -3.99 -3.82
CA LEU A 4 -12.29 -2.77 -3.13
C LEU A 4 -11.68 -3.11 -1.76
N ASP A 5 -12.38 -3.94 -1.00
CA ASP A 5 -11.97 -4.27 0.37
C ASP A 5 -10.62 -4.98 0.37
N ARG A 6 -10.44 -5.98 -0.51
CA ARG A 6 -9.15 -6.67 -0.67
C ARG A 6 -8.02 -5.72 -1.07
N TYR A 7 -8.28 -4.80 -2.01
CA TYR A 7 -7.28 -3.83 -2.45
C TYR A 7 -6.87 -2.90 -1.30
N PHE A 8 -7.84 -2.27 -0.62
CA PHE A 8 -7.54 -1.32 0.44
C PHE A 8 -6.99 -1.96 1.70
N GLU A 9 -7.39 -3.19 2.02
CA GLU A 9 -6.80 -3.96 3.12
C GLU A 9 -5.32 -4.23 2.83
N ARG A 10 -4.98 -4.64 1.61
CA ARG A 10 -3.59 -4.82 1.18
C ARG A 10 -2.80 -3.52 1.26
N GLU A 11 -3.28 -2.45 0.62
CA GLU A 11 -2.58 -1.16 0.62
C GLU A 11 -2.42 -0.59 2.04
N TYR A 12 -3.44 -0.77 2.90
CA TYR A 12 -3.40 -0.31 4.28
C TYR A 12 -2.37 -1.09 5.10
N ASN A 13 -2.30 -2.41 4.95
CA ASN A 13 -1.29 -3.22 5.62
C ASN A 13 0.12 -2.90 5.10
N ASN A 14 0.27 -2.67 3.79
CA ASN A 14 1.55 -2.30 3.19
C ASN A 14 2.08 -1.00 3.78
N VAL A 15 1.28 0.07 3.83
CA VAL A 15 1.75 1.36 4.39
C VAL A 15 1.95 1.33 5.89
N ARG A 16 1.25 0.45 6.63
CA ARG A 16 1.48 0.27 8.07
C ARG A 16 2.80 -0.41 8.38
N VAL A 17 3.18 -1.41 7.57
CA VAL A 17 4.41 -2.19 7.77
C VAL A 17 5.62 -1.48 7.15
N PHE A 18 5.49 -1.06 5.90
CA PHE A 18 6.59 -0.59 5.04
C PHE A 18 6.57 0.93 4.81
N GLY A 19 5.51 1.62 5.24
CA GLY A 19 5.34 3.06 5.08
C GLY A 19 5.50 3.86 6.38
N ASN A 20 5.27 5.18 6.25
CA ASN A 20 5.14 6.10 7.37
C ASN A 20 3.69 6.14 7.86
N ASP A 21 3.47 6.28 9.16
CA ASP A 21 2.14 6.19 9.77
C ASP A 21 1.15 7.23 9.21
N ASP A 22 1.65 8.41 8.81
CA ASP A 22 0.87 9.48 8.16
C ASP A 22 0.18 9.02 6.85
N VAL A 23 0.80 8.05 6.16
CA VAL A 23 0.39 7.57 4.83
C VAL A 23 -0.81 6.62 4.93
N ALA A 24 -1.03 5.97 6.08
CA ALA A 24 -2.20 5.13 6.32
C ALA A 24 -3.51 5.93 6.20
N SER A 25 -3.50 7.20 6.64
CA SER A 25 -4.64 8.10 6.51
C SER A 25 -5.00 8.40 5.04
N VAL A 26 -4.01 8.39 4.14
CA VAL A 26 -4.18 8.65 2.72
C VAL A 26 -4.92 7.48 2.07
N VAL A 27 -4.52 6.25 2.38
CA VAL A 27 -5.15 5.02 1.89
C VAL A 27 -6.64 4.97 2.29
N LEU A 28 -6.96 5.24 3.56
CA LEU A 28 -8.35 5.21 4.03
C LEU A 28 -9.22 6.28 3.37
N ARG A 29 -8.69 7.48 3.13
CA ARG A 29 -9.41 8.55 2.41
C ARG A 29 -9.69 8.18 0.96
N HIS A 30 -8.77 7.49 0.29
CA HIS A 30 -8.96 7.08 -1.10
C HIS A 30 -10.09 6.06 -1.27
N ARG A 31 -10.35 5.22 -0.26
CA ARG A 31 -11.52 4.31 -0.26
C ARG A 31 -12.83 5.10 -0.37
N LEU A 32 -12.97 6.18 0.38
CA LEU A 32 -14.15 7.05 0.34
C LEU A 32 -14.22 7.87 -0.96
N ILE A 33 -13.07 8.34 -1.46
CA ILE A 33 -13.00 9.08 -2.73
C ILE A 33 -13.53 8.24 -3.90
N ILE A 34 -13.17 6.96 -3.98
CA ILE A 34 -13.67 6.05 -5.02
C ILE A 34 -15.20 5.97 -5.01
N PHE A 35 -15.81 5.80 -3.82
CA PHE A 35 -17.27 5.78 -3.73
C PHE A 35 -17.91 7.10 -4.14
N ARG A 36 -17.30 8.24 -3.79
CA ARG A 36 -17.79 9.55 -4.22
C ARG A 36 -17.73 9.72 -5.74
N ILE A 37 -16.64 9.30 -6.38
CA ILE A 37 -16.53 9.32 -7.84
C ILE A 37 -17.59 8.41 -8.47
N ALA A 38 -17.77 7.20 -7.95
CA ALA A 38 -18.78 6.27 -8.46
C ALA A 38 -20.21 6.82 -8.34
N MET A 39 -20.54 7.47 -7.21
CA MET A 39 -21.83 8.15 -7.04
C MET A 39 -22.01 9.33 -8.01
N THR A 40 -20.96 10.10 -8.26
CA THR A 40 -21.00 11.19 -9.25
C THR A 40 -21.24 10.66 -10.66
N LEU A 41 -20.53 9.60 -11.07
CA LEU A 41 -20.73 8.95 -12.38
C LEU A 41 -22.15 8.39 -12.52
N THR A 42 -22.65 7.76 -11.46
CA THR A 42 -24.05 7.29 -11.38
C THR A 42 -25.06 8.43 -11.55
N GLY A 43 -24.80 9.59 -10.94
CA GLY A 43 -25.62 10.79 -11.11
C GLY A 43 -25.62 11.33 -12.54
N ILE A 44 -24.45 11.34 -13.20
CA ILE A 44 -24.31 11.72 -14.62
C ILE A 44 -25.15 10.77 -15.49
N ARG A 45 -24.97 9.45 -15.32
CA ARG A 45 -25.71 8.43 -16.06
C ARG A 45 -27.22 8.53 -15.86
N LYS A 46 -27.69 8.81 -14.64
CA LYS A 46 -29.12 9.07 -14.36
C LYS A 46 -29.65 10.24 -15.20
N GLY A 47 -28.87 11.33 -15.29
CA GLY A 47 -29.20 12.49 -16.11
C GLY A 47 -29.23 12.18 -17.60
N GLU A 48 -28.22 11.47 -18.12
CA GLU A 48 -28.11 11.10 -19.54
C GLU A 48 -29.25 10.17 -19.98
N THR A 49 -29.64 9.23 -19.11
CA THR A 49 -30.76 8.31 -19.36
C THR A 49 -32.13 8.95 -19.11
N LYS A 50 -32.17 10.21 -18.64
CA LYS A 50 -33.40 10.93 -18.23
C LYS A 50 -34.25 10.12 -17.24
N SER A 51 -33.60 9.31 -16.40
CA SER A 51 -34.29 8.45 -15.45
C SER A 51 -34.91 9.27 -14.33
N THR A 52 -36.20 9.05 -14.10
CA THR A 52 -36.97 9.67 -13.00
C THR A 52 -36.96 8.82 -11.72
N ALA A 53 -36.25 7.69 -11.72
CA ALA A 53 -36.15 6.83 -10.55
C ALA A 53 -35.63 7.62 -9.35
N GLU A 54 -36.25 7.47 -8.18
CA GLU A 54 -35.82 8.15 -6.96
C GLU A 54 -34.41 7.70 -6.56
N GLU A 55 -34.23 6.38 -6.49
CA GLU A 55 -32.96 5.72 -6.23
C GLU A 55 -32.38 5.13 -7.52
N ILE A 56 -31.06 5.14 -7.61
CA ILE A 56 -30.32 4.48 -8.68
C ILE A 56 -29.09 3.82 -8.10
N GLU A 57 -28.85 2.57 -8.51
CA GLU A 57 -27.69 1.84 -8.07
C GLU A 57 -26.43 2.23 -8.86
N ILE A 58 -25.29 2.16 -8.18
CA ILE A 58 -23.97 2.25 -8.81
C ILE A 58 -23.79 0.99 -9.66
N LEU A 59 -23.62 1.16 -10.97
CA LEU A 59 -23.32 0.05 -11.87
C LEU A 59 -21.82 -0.31 -11.81
N ASP A 60 -21.50 -1.50 -12.32
CA ASP A 60 -20.12 -1.97 -12.39
C ASP A 60 -19.24 -1.03 -13.24
N ASP A 61 -19.76 -0.46 -14.33
CA ASP A 61 -19.04 0.51 -15.16
C ASP A 61 -18.67 1.79 -14.39
N ASP A 62 -19.63 2.36 -13.64
CA ASP A 62 -19.40 3.54 -12.78
C ASP A 62 -18.33 3.22 -11.72
N PHE A 63 -18.43 2.04 -11.13
CA PHE A 63 -17.49 1.58 -10.12
C PHE A 63 -16.10 1.30 -10.69
N ASP A 64 -15.99 0.69 -11.87
CA ASP A 64 -14.73 0.32 -12.50
C ASP A 64 -13.94 1.56 -12.93
N ILE A 65 -14.62 2.56 -13.51
CA ILE A 65 -14.01 3.86 -13.83
C ILE A 65 -13.53 4.54 -12.55
N ALA A 66 -14.39 4.63 -11.54
CA ALA A 66 -14.04 5.25 -10.26
C ALA A 66 -12.87 4.54 -9.56
N PHE A 67 -12.87 3.20 -9.59
CA PHE A 67 -11.81 2.37 -9.02
C PHE A 67 -10.49 2.58 -9.77
N HIS A 68 -10.52 2.64 -11.10
CA HIS A 68 -9.33 2.91 -11.90
C HIS A 68 -8.73 4.28 -11.57
N ILE A 69 -9.56 5.34 -11.58
CA ILE A 69 -9.12 6.70 -11.24
C ILE A 69 -8.57 6.74 -9.82
N GLY A 70 -9.31 6.23 -8.84
CA GLY A 70 -8.94 6.33 -7.44
C GLY A 70 -7.67 5.55 -7.07
N THR A 71 -7.45 4.37 -7.67
CA THR A 71 -6.21 3.60 -7.42
C THR A 71 -4.98 4.24 -8.07
N ARG A 72 -5.13 4.89 -9.23
CA ARG A 72 -4.06 5.69 -9.85
C ARG A 72 -3.74 6.94 -9.02
N CYS A 73 -4.75 7.69 -8.58
CA CYS A 73 -4.56 8.84 -7.70
C CYS A 73 -3.94 8.45 -6.36
N LEU A 74 -4.29 7.29 -5.80
CA LEU A 74 -3.64 6.77 -4.60
C LEU A 74 -2.16 6.52 -4.86
N SER A 75 -1.82 5.83 -5.95
CA SER A 75 -0.42 5.56 -6.32
C SER A 75 0.40 6.84 -6.42
N HIS A 76 -0.14 7.89 -7.04
CA HIS A 76 0.50 9.21 -7.11
C HIS A 76 0.65 9.88 -5.74
N SER A 77 -0.38 9.79 -4.89
CA SER A 77 -0.35 10.36 -3.54
C SER A 77 0.72 9.68 -2.68
N LEU A 78 0.85 8.36 -2.78
CA LEU A 78 1.89 7.60 -2.09
C LEU A 78 3.29 8.00 -2.59
N LEU A 79 3.45 8.22 -3.90
CA LEU A 79 4.72 8.66 -4.51
C LEU A 79 5.15 10.00 -3.95
N VAL A 80 4.27 10.99 -4.03
CA VAL A 80 4.54 12.35 -3.54
C VAL A 80 4.83 12.35 -2.03
N SER A 81 4.10 11.56 -1.25
CA SER A 81 4.31 11.45 0.21
C SER A 81 5.69 10.93 0.58
N THR A 82 6.30 10.09 -0.28
CA THR A 82 7.68 9.64 -0.08
C THR A 82 8.73 10.58 -0.66
N SER A 83 8.42 11.30 -1.74
CA SER A 83 9.36 12.24 -2.35
C SER A 83 9.60 13.49 -1.51
N LEU A 84 8.56 14.02 -0.86
CA LEU A 84 8.66 15.26 -0.07
C LEU A 84 9.46 15.13 1.24
N LYS A 85 9.65 13.90 1.76
CA LYS A 85 10.42 13.66 2.99
C LYS A 85 11.94 13.53 2.76
N HIS A 86 12.39 13.47 1.50
CA HIS A 86 13.80 13.26 1.12
C HIS A 86 14.30 14.35 0.17
N SER A 87 14.30 15.60 0.62
CA SER A 87 15.04 16.68 -0.03
C SER A 87 16.48 16.72 0.49
N ASP A 88 17.27 15.69 0.18
CA ASP A 88 18.73 15.79 0.18
C ASP A 88 19.30 14.79 -0.84
N THR A 89 19.80 15.35 -1.95
CA THR A 89 20.70 14.75 -2.94
C THR A 89 20.33 13.38 -3.56
N ASN A 90 19.95 13.43 -4.85
CA ASN A 90 20.20 12.39 -5.86
C ASN A 90 19.75 10.94 -5.56
N GLN A 91 18.66 10.72 -4.85
CA GLN A 91 18.06 9.38 -4.76
C GLN A 91 16.86 9.24 -5.69
N ARG A 92 16.99 8.32 -6.66
CA ARG A 92 15.90 7.90 -7.55
C ARG A 92 14.76 7.28 -6.73
N HIS A 93 13.80 8.12 -6.37
CA HIS A 93 12.36 7.88 -6.24
C HIS A 93 11.89 6.42 -6.22
N LYS A 94 11.74 5.78 -5.04
CA LYS A 94 10.84 4.61 -4.88
C LYS A 94 10.23 4.55 -3.46
N LEU A 95 8.91 4.50 -3.46
CA LEU A 95 7.91 4.42 -2.38
C LEU A 95 8.13 3.25 -1.39
N PRO A 96 7.21 3.03 -0.40
CA PRO A 96 6.97 1.73 0.27
C PRO A 96 7.25 0.47 -0.57
N ASP A 97 7.06 0.53 -1.89
CA ASP A 97 7.52 -0.47 -2.87
C ASP A 97 8.95 -0.96 -2.66
N ALA A 98 9.95 -0.13 -2.35
CA ALA A 98 11.33 -0.61 -2.20
C ALA A 98 11.49 -1.55 -1.00
N GLN A 99 10.77 -1.28 0.11
CA GLN A 99 10.75 -2.13 1.29
C GLN A 99 9.85 -3.36 1.09
N VAL A 100 8.73 -3.22 0.38
CA VAL A 100 7.89 -4.36 -0.02
C VAL A 100 8.66 -5.30 -0.96
N ASP A 101 9.29 -4.75 -2.00
CA ASP A 101 10.11 -5.48 -2.98
C ASP A 101 11.31 -6.13 -2.29
N LEU A 102 11.94 -5.45 -1.32
CA LEU A 102 13.00 -6.04 -0.48
C LEU A 102 12.43 -7.20 0.35
N PHE A 103 11.27 -7.01 1.01
CA PHE A 103 10.66 -8.02 1.86
C PHE A 103 10.22 -9.25 1.07
N ASP A 104 9.68 -9.08 -0.13
CA ASP A 104 9.25 -10.17 -1.02
C ASP A 104 10.43 -11.09 -1.38
N VAL A 105 11.59 -10.53 -1.71
CA VAL A 105 12.79 -11.31 -2.08
C VAL A 105 13.53 -11.93 -0.91
N MET A 106 13.24 -11.55 0.35
CA MET A 106 13.91 -12.16 1.50
C MET A 106 13.62 -13.66 1.57
N PRO A 107 14.59 -14.49 1.96
CA PRO A 107 14.33 -15.90 2.21
C PRO A 107 13.35 -16.09 3.39
N ASP A 108 12.78 -17.30 3.48
CA ASP A 108 11.87 -17.67 4.58
C ASP A 108 12.53 -17.55 5.95
N GLU A 109 13.84 -17.78 6.03
CA GLU A 109 14.66 -17.55 7.21
C GLU A 109 15.84 -16.66 6.82
N PHE A 110 16.07 -15.61 7.61
CA PHE A 110 17.10 -14.62 7.29
C PHE A 110 17.74 -14.03 8.54
N LYS A 111 18.99 -13.59 8.37
CA LYS A 111 19.71 -12.82 9.38
C LYS A 111 19.57 -11.32 9.08
N THR A 112 19.41 -10.52 10.13
CA THR A 112 19.26 -9.06 9.97
C THR A 112 20.46 -8.41 9.29
N SER A 113 21.68 -8.93 9.48
CA SER A 113 22.88 -8.41 8.81
C SER A 113 22.75 -8.48 7.29
N ASP A 114 22.33 -9.62 6.78
CA ASP A 114 22.29 -9.91 5.34
C ASP A 114 21.23 -9.04 4.66
N ILE A 115 20.12 -8.79 5.37
CA ILE A 115 19.08 -7.87 4.94
C ILE A 115 19.55 -6.41 4.95
N ILE A 116 20.36 -5.99 5.94
CA ILE A 116 20.90 -4.63 5.98
C ILE A 116 21.82 -4.38 4.78
N ASP A 117 22.62 -5.38 4.40
CA ASP A 117 23.54 -5.26 3.26
C ASP A 117 22.77 -5.15 1.94
N GLU A 118 21.78 -6.03 1.71
CA GLU A 118 20.89 -5.97 0.54
C GLU A 118 20.06 -4.67 0.50
N ALA A 119 19.58 -4.20 1.65
CA ALA A 119 18.87 -2.94 1.77
C ALA A 119 19.74 -1.74 1.40
N GLY A 120 21.04 -1.78 1.75
CA GLY A 120 22.01 -0.76 1.39
C GLY A 120 22.16 -0.59 -0.12
N VAL A 121 22.21 -1.70 -0.87
CA VAL A 121 22.25 -1.70 -2.35
C VAL A 121 21.02 -1.00 -2.94
N ARG A 122 19.88 -1.06 -2.25
CA ARG A 122 18.60 -0.46 -2.65
C ARG A 122 18.40 0.97 -2.12
N GLY A 123 19.39 1.55 -1.45
CA GLY A 123 19.31 2.88 -0.86
C GLY A 123 18.46 2.97 0.40
N ILE A 124 18.15 1.84 1.05
CA ILE A 124 17.32 1.79 2.26
C ILE A 124 18.24 1.88 3.49
N SER A 125 17.98 2.82 4.39
CA SER A 125 18.78 2.99 5.59
C SER A 125 18.62 1.84 6.59
N ARG A 126 19.68 1.55 7.35
CA ARG A 126 19.67 0.57 8.46
C ARG A 126 18.51 0.82 9.45
N SER A 127 18.24 2.09 9.79
CA SER A 127 17.13 2.45 10.67
C SER A 127 15.75 2.11 10.07
N SER A 128 15.60 2.26 8.76
CA SER A 128 14.37 1.88 8.04
C SER A 128 14.17 0.37 8.04
N VAL A 129 15.24 -0.41 7.85
CA VAL A 129 15.20 -1.89 7.95
C VAL A 129 14.75 -2.34 9.34
N PHE A 130 15.34 -1.80 10.41
CA PHE A 130 14.93 -2.15 11.77
C PHE A 130 13.48 -1.77 12.07
N ARG A 131 13.04 -0.59 11.63
CA ARG A 131 11.65 -0.14 11.80
C ARG A 131 10.69 -1.08 11.06
N MET A 132 11.02 -1.44 9.82
CA MET A 132 10.26 -2.39 9.02
C MET A 132 10.17 -3.76 9.71
N LEU A 133 11.29 -4.34 10.17
CA LEU A 133 11.31 -5.64 10.85
C LEU A 133 10.52 -5.63 12.16
N LYS A 134 10.63 -4.54 12.94
CA LYS A 134 9.83 -4.36 14.16
C LYS A 134 8.33 -4.37 13.85
N LYS A 135 7.90 -3.58 12.86
CA LYS A 135 6.49 -3.56 12.41
C LYS A 135 6.06 -4.92 11.84
N ALA A 136 6.90 -5.55 11.03
CA ALA A 136 6.63 -6.88 10.47
C ALA A 136 6.43 -7.93 11.59
N GLN A 137 7.18 -7.84 12.69
CA GLN A 137 6.99 -8.68 13.86
C GLN A 137 5.68 -8.34 14.60
N GLU A 138 5.40 -7.06 14.84
CA GLU A 138 4.16 -6.59 15.48
C GLU A 138 2.90 -7.04 14.71
N TYR A 139 2.95 -7.05 13.38
CA TYR A 139 1.86 -7.51 12.51
C TYR A 139 1.89 -9.01 12.20
N GLY A 140 2.81 -9.77 12.79
CA GLY A 140 2.89 -11.22 12.66
C GLY A 140 3.28 -11.70 11.25
N LEU A 141 4.01 -10.88 10.48
CA LEU A 141 4.61 -11.25 9.20
C LEU A 141 5.91 -12.03 9.37
N VAL A 142 6.63 -11.77 10.48
CA VAL A 142 7.86 -12.49 10.85
C VAL A 142 7.84 -12.88 12.32
N LEU A 143 8.59 -13.91 12.66
CA LEU A 143 8.85 -14.37 14.02
C LEU A 143 10.34 -14.26 14.32
N LEU A 144 10.69 -13.81 15.52
CA LEU A 144 12.07 -13.82 16.01
C LEU A 144 12.43 -15.26 16.43
N VAL A 145 13.36 -15.89 15.73
CA VAL A 145 13.84 -17.25 16.04
C VAL A 145 14.95 -17.17 17.09
N SER A 146 15.88 -16.23 16.92
CA SER A 146 16.94 -15.91 17.87
C SER A 146 17.43 -14.49 17.63
N ILE A 147 18.35 -13.98 18.45
CA ILE A 147 18.82 -12.59 18.36
C ILE A 147 19.38 -12.31 16.94
N GLY A 148 18.69 -11.42 16.21
CA GLY A 148 19.08 -11.04 14.84
C GLY A 148 18.72 -12.06 13.75
N TYR A 149 17.89 -13.06 14.06
CA TYR A 149 17.41 -14.09 13.12
C TYR A 149 15.89 -14.15 13.11
N TYR A 150 15.31 -14.07 11.91
CA TYR A 150 13.87 -14.03 11.70
C TYR A 150 13.41 -15.13 10.75
N ARG A 151 12.15 -15.53 10.91
CA ARG A 151 11.44 -16.43 10.00
C ARG A 151 10.14 -15.78 9.52
N LYS A 152 9.85 -15.81 8.22
CA LYS A 152 8.55 -15.39 7.66
C LYS A 152 7.43 -16.34 8.10
N THR A 153 6.30 -15.77 8.49
CA THR A 153 5.06 -16.53 8.70
C THR A 153 4.37 -16.79 7.37
N GLU A 154 3.34 -17.65 7.37
CA GLU A 154 2.47 -17.81 6.20
C GLU A 154 1.85 -16.48 5.75
N LYS A 155 1.56 -15.56 6.68
CA LYS A 155 1.11 -14.20 6.34
C LYS A 155 2.23 -13.39 5.65
N GLY A 156 3.47 -13.49 6.15
CA GLY A 156 4.63 -12.84 5.55
C GLY A 156 4.94 -13.32 4.14
N LYS A 157 4.80 -14.63 3.87
CA LYS A 157 4.99 -15.21 2.53
C LYS A 157 3.97 -14.74 1.49
N ASN A 158 2.80 -14.30 1.96
CA ASN A 158 1.72 -13.79 1.11
C ASN A 158 1.82 -12.28 0.85
N VAL A 159 2.83 -11.59 1.39
CA VAL A 159 3.12 -10.19 1.06
C VAL A 159 3.74 -10.16 -0.33
N LYS A 160 2.90 -10.12 -1.36
CA LYS A 160 3.29 -9.92 -2.75
C LYS A 160 2.65 -8.65 -3.30
N LYS A 161 3.32 -8.03 -4.27
CA LYS A 161 2.82 -6.85 -4.99
C LYS A 161 1.60 -7.17 -5.85
#